data_AF-A0AAV6JZD3-F1
#
_entry.id   AF-A0AAV6JZD3-F1
#
_cell.length_a   1.000
_cell.length_b   1.000
_cell.length_c   1.000
_cell.angle_alpha   90.00
_cell.angle_beta   90.00
_cell.angle_gamma   90.00
#
_symmetry.space_group_name_H-M   'P 1'
#
loop_
_entity.id
_entity.type
_entity.pdbx_description
1 polymer ?
#
loop_
_entity_poly.entity_id
_entity_poly.type
_entity_poly.pdbx_seq_one_letter_code
_entity_poly.pdbx_strand_id
1 'polypeptide(L)'
;MLISKLLPRTPTRIKDLFLLLSSLLILYLLHRPIPPTPYLLQLPTSPPTSLHHLLFSIASSSRSLPSRSHFLRLWHSPNTTRTYLFLDQPTVPDPYPDPTLPPTLVSSPTSSFPYSFPRGSRSAIRIARIVKESVSRLDTSGVRWFVFGDDDTVFFTDNLVRTLSKYDPEEWYYIGSGSEGYEPNMSNSFGMAFGGGGFAISASLARVLAGVLDSCLVDARGDIFGMLSAHPLSPLLSLHHLDHVDPIFPKMTRTNALGHLFKAVNVDPGRVLQQTVCYDRSNSLTVSVAWGYAIQVFEGNYYLPDLLRKQRTFSPWRRNKDILSKLYMFDTSEYVSDPCKRPVVFFLKSAVSRSKNVYTDYSRHVVGNCSRTRAVNDLKQIRVFSQKLDLDVGEVKVLRRQCCDILPSFSKLMVINIRQCGVDELSTGETFLFLLSAIKGFSASFQLPFTSLKMMMDCWVKPEAITYLGLGLFGLKSITVEGTPPLQSYLGQVKLYLSSVATAKALFFVHSIKEFEDR
;
A
#
# COMPACT_ATOMS: atom_id res chain seq x y z
N MET A 1 52.25 54.48 28.76
CA MET A 1 51.32 54.54 29.90
C MET A 1 49.95 54.09 29.39
N LEU A 2 49.52 52.82 29.52
CA LEU A 2 49.05 52.14 30.75
C LEU A 2 48.10 53.09 31.51
N ILE A 3 46.82 52.79 31.78
CA ILE A 3 46.27 51.59 32.42
C ILE A 3 44.78 51.45 32.06
N SER A 4 44.34 50.29 31.56
CA SER A 4 42.97 49.79 31.72
C SER A 4 42.92 48.87 32.96
N LYS A 5 42.13 49.23 33.97
CA LYS A 5 41.98 48.45 35.20
C LYS A 5 41.03 47.27 34.97
N LEU A 6 41.56 46.09 35.27
CA LEU A 6 40.90 44.80 35.39
C LEU A 6 39.86 44.79 36.52
N LEU A 7 38.67 44.25 36.22
CA LEU A 7 37.74 43.70 37.23
C LEU A 7 37.85 42.16 37.20
N PRO A 8 37.90 41.48 38.35
CA PRO A 8 38.16 40.04 38.42
C PRO A 8 36.90 39.22 38.08
N ARG A 9 37.01 38.29 37.12
CA ARG A 9 36.02 37.22 36.91
C ARG A 9 36.25 36.12 37.94
N THR A 10 35.36 36.01 38.91
CA THR A 10 35.25 34.82 39.77
C THR A 10 34.78 33.62 38.93
N PRO A 11 35.50 32.48 38.94
CA PRO A 11 35.06 31.27 38.26
C PRO A 11 33.85 30.69 39.00
N THR A 12 32.74 30.50 38.30
CA THR A 12 31.51 29.95 38.87
C THR A 12 31.67 28.45 39.06
N ARG A 13 32.07 28.05 40.28
CA ARG A 13 32.18 26.65 40.76
C ARG A 13 30.98 25.75 40.44
N ILE A 14 29.85 26.36 40.08
CA ILE A 14 28.62 25.69 39.67
C ILE A 14 28.79 24.95 38.34
N LYS A 15 29.50 25.53 37.36
CA LYS A 15 29.73 24.85 36.06
C LYS A 15 30.61 23.62 36.22
N ASP A 16 31.64 23.72 37.05
CA ASP A 16 32.53 22.61 37.35
C ASP A 16 31.78 21.49 38.11
N LEU A 17 30.85 21.86 38.99
CA LEU A 17 29.97 20.90 39.68
C LEU A 17 29.04 20.16 38.72
N PHE A 18 28.46 20.85 37.73
CA PHE A 18 27.62 20.20 36.71
C PHE A 18 28.42 19.28 35.79
N LEU A 19 29.66 19.65 35.45
CA LEU A 19 30.56 18.80 34.66
C LEU A 19 31.01 17.56 35.45
N LEU A 20 31.24 17.70 36.76
CA LEU A 20 31.55 16.58 37.65
C LEU A 20 30.36 15.64 37.83
N LEU A 21 29.15 16.18 38.01
CA LEU A 21 27.94 15.37 38.12
C LEU A 21 27.62 14.64 36.80
N SER A 22 27.82 15.28 35.65
CA SER A 22 27.62 14.62 34.36
C SER A 22 28.66 13.54 34.10
N SER A 23 29.94 13.78 34.43
CA SER A 23 31.00 12.78 34.26
C SER A 23 30.83 11.58 35.19
N LEU A 24 30.42 11.81 36.44
CA LEU A 24 30.08 10.74 37.39
C LEU A 24 28.86 9.94 36.94
N LEU A 25 27.84 10.60 36.37
CA LEU A 25 26.67 9.91 35.81
C LEU A 25 27.06 9.06 34.60
N ILE A 26 27.92 9.56 33.72
CA ILE A 26 28.42 8.80 32.55
C ILE A 26 29.26 7.61 33.02
N LEU A 27 30.16 7.80 33.99
CA LEU A 27 30.95 6.71 34.57
C LEU A 27 30.07 5.67 35.26
N TYR A 28 29.04 6.11 35.99
CA TYR A 28 28.05 5.23 36.60
C TYR A 28 27.24 4.43 35.58
N LEU A 29 26.85 5.04 34.46
CA LEU A 29 26.17 4.35 33.36
C LEU A 29 27.10 3.38 32.62
N LEU A 30 28.38 3.70 32.49
CA LEU A 30 29.40 2.83 31.88
C LEU A 30 29.81 1.66 32.79
N HIS A 31 29.76 1.84 34.12
CA HIS A 31 30.12 0.81 35.10
C HIS A 31 28.93 0.12 35.74
N ARG A 32 27.69 0.41 35.31
CA ARG A 32 26.57 -0.47 35.64
C ARG A 32 26.89 -1.82 34.98
N PRO A 33 27.08 -2.91 35.76
CA PRO A 33 27.02 -4.22 35.15
C PRO A 33 25.64 -4.30 34.50
N ILE A 34 25.62 -4.39 33.18
CA ILE A 34 24.41 -4.76 32.44
C ILE A 34 23.97 -6.03 33.16
N PRO A 35 22.84 -6.05 33.90
CA PRO A 35 22.33 -7.32 34.38
C PRO A 35 22.25 -8.17 33.12
N PRO A 36 22.81 -9.39 33.08
CA PRO A 36 22.64 -10.23 31.91
C PRO A 36 21.15 -10.22 31.68
N THR A 37 20.73 -9.57 30.59
CA THR A 37 19.36 -9.68 30.15
C THR A 37 19.20 -11.18 30.11
N PRO A 38 18.24 -11.78 30.82
CA PRO A 38 17.73 -13.02 30.33
C PRO A 38 17.12 -12.61 28.99
N TYR A 39 17.93 -12.63 27.93
CA TYR A 39 17.53 -13.30 26.73
C TYR A 39 17.18 -14.72 27.20
N LEU A 40 16.00 -14.85 27.82
CA LEU A 40 15.13 -15.92 27.42
C LEU A 40 15.09 -15.72 25.91
N LEU A 41 15.91 -16.50 25.22
CA LEU A 41 15.57 -16.98 23.91
C LEU A 41 14.14 -17.48 24.10
N GLN A 42 13.15 -16.64 23.83
CA GLN A 42 11.86 -17.13 23.42
C GLN A 42 12.20 -17.88 22.13
N LEU A 43 12.56 -19.15 22.28
CA LEU A 43 12.42 -20.14 21.25
C LEU A 43 11.06 -19.85 20.62
N PRO A 44 10.98 -19.69 19.29
CA PRO A 44 9.72 -19.44 18.63
C PRO A 44 8.69 -20.42 19.20
N THR A 45 7.68 -19.90 19.89
CA THR A 45 6.66 -20.71 20.57
C THR A 45 5.72 -21.39 19.57
N SER A 46 5.94 -21.15 18.27
CA SER A 46 5.28 -21.87 17.19
C SER A 46 6.07 -23.14 16.85
N PRO A 47 5.39 -24.29 16.67
CA PRO A 47 6.05 -25.51 16.23
C PRO A 47 6.78 -25.26 14.89
N PRO A 48 7.90 -25.92 14.61
CA PRO A 48 8.68 -25.67 13.39
C PRO A 48 7.81 -25.73 12.13
N THR A 49 8.08 -24.83 11.18
CA THR A 49 7.44 -24.90 9.86
C THR A 49 7.71 -26.28 9.25
N SER A 50 6.65 -26.90 8.75
CA SER A 50 6.65 -28.23 8.15
C SER A 50 5.86 -28.18 6.84
N LEU A 51 5.89 -29.25 6.07
CA LEU A 51 5.24 -29.30 4.75
C LEU A 51 3.73 -29.02 4.80
N HIS A 52 3.04 -29.39 5.88
CA HIS A 52 1.62 -29.12 6.08
C HIS A 52 1.27 -27.62 6.23
N HIS A 53 2.27 -26.79 6.55
CA HIS A 53 2.12 -25.35 6.67
C HIS A 53 2.32 -24.60 5.33
N LEU A 54 2.71 -25.30 4.27
CA LEU A 54 2.91 -24.75 2.93
C LEU A 54 1.71 -25.07 2.05
N LEU A 55 1.24 -24.08 1.29
CA LEU A 55 0.23 -24.24 0.26
C LEU A 55 0.87 -23.95 -1.10
N PHE A 56 0.94 -24.97 -1.96
CA PHE A 56 1.48 -24.87 -3.32
C PHE A 56 0.36 -24.52 -4.30
N SER A 57 0.51 -23.39 -4.98
CA SER A 57 -0.43 -22.88 -5.99
C SER A 57 0.28 -22.87 -7.33
N ILE A 58 0.04 -23.89 -8.15
CA ILE A 58 0.80 -24.14 -9.36
C ILE A 58 0.03 -23.61 -10.57
N ALA A 59 0.64 -22.70 -11.32
CA ALA A 59 0.09 -22.18 -12.56
C ALA A 59 0.25 -23.23 -13.68
N SER A 60 -0.85 -23.56 -14.35
CA SER A 60 -0.84 -24.49 -15.48
C SER A 60 -1.88 -24.09 -16.52
N SER A 61 -1.94 -24.83 -17.63
CA SER A 61 -2.99 -24.74 -18.63
C SER A 61 -3.54 -26.13 -18.93
N SER A 62 -4.81 -26.20 -19.32
CA SER A 62 -5.45 -27.43 -19.81
C SER A 62 -4.68 -28.09 -20.96
N ARG A 63 -3.91 -27.31 -21.73
CA ARG A 63 -3.10 -27.77 -22.87
C ARG A 63 -1.74 -28.31 -22.46
N SER A 64 -1.06 -27.68 -21.50
CA SER A 64 0.29 -28.06 -21.03
C SER A 64 0.25 -29.16 -19.98
N LEU A 65 -0.83 -29.26 -19.20
CA LEU A 65 -0.93 -30.20 -18.09
C LEU A 65 -0.68 -31.66 -18.51
N PRO A 66 -1.25 -32.21 -19.60
CA PRO A 66 -1.03 -33.61 -19.95
C PRO A 66 0.45 -33.94 -20.16
N SER A 67 1.19 -33.07 -20.89
CA SER A 67 2.60 -33.30 -21.19
C SER A 67 3.52 -33.02 -20.01
N ARG A 68 3.18 -32.08 -19.12
CA ARG A 68 4.03 -31.66 -17.98
C ARG A 68 3.68 -32.35 -16.65
N SER A 69 2.57 -33.09 -16.59
CA SER A 69 2.09 -33.78 -15.38
C SER A 69 3.13 -34.70 -14.72
N HIS A 70 4.08 -35.24 -15.49
CA HIS A 70 5.14 -36.10 -14.96
C HIS A 70 6.09 -35.37 -14.00
N PHE A 71 6.35 -34.07 -14.20
CA PHE A 71 7.17 -33.28 -13.27
C PHE A 71 6.50 -33.12 -11.90
N LEU A 72 5.18 -32.92 -11.89
CA LEU A 72 4.41 -32.79 -10.64
C LEU A 72 4.51 -34.04 -9.78
N ARG A 73 4.45 -35.23 -10.40
CA ARG A 73 4.55 -36.53 -9.70
C ARG A 73 5.89 -36.75 -9.01
N LEU A 74 6.94 -36.00 -9.37
CA LEU A 74 8.26 -36.13 -8.75
C LEU A 74 8.31 -35.60 -7.32
N TRP A 75 7.48 -34.60 -7.00
CA TRP A 75 7.57 -33.88 -5.72
C TRP A 75 6.24 -33.71 -4.99
N HIS A 76 5.11 -33.78 -5.71
CA HIS A 76 3.79 -33.77 -5.11
C HIS A 76 3.47 -35.12 -4.47
N SER A 77 2.88 -35.08 -3.27
CA SER A 77 2.35 -36.26 -2.60
C SER A 77 0.97 -35.95 -2.03
N PRO A 78 -0.10 -36.64 -2.44
CA PRO A 78 -1.48 -36.33 -2.05
C PRO A 78 -1.71 -36.27 -0.53
N ASN A 79 -0.95 -37.05 0.23
CA ASN A 79 -1.12 -37.17 1.68
C ASN A 79 -0.27 -36.17 2.47
N THR A 80 0.75 -35.55 1.86
CA THR A 80 1.71 -34.70 2.59
C THR A 80 1.80 -33.27 2.07
N THR A 81 1.54 -33.03 0.78
CA THR A 81 1.58 -31.69 0.19
C THR A 81 0.19 -31.14 -0.09
N ARG A 82 -0.08 -29.91 0.37
CA ARG A 82 -1.28 -29.16 0.01
C ARG A 82 -1.04 -28.42 -1.30
N THR A 83 -1.38 -29.05 -2.42
CA THR A 83 -1.11 -28.53 -3.78
C THR A 83 -2.40 -28.36 -4.57
N TYR A 84 -2.50 -27.27 -5.33
CA TYR A 84 -3.60 -27.00 -6.25
C TYR A 84 -3.07 -26.51 -7.59
N LEU A 85 -3.65 -27.03 -8.67
CA LEU A 85 -3.34 -26.61 -10.05
C LEU A 85 -4.35 -25.58 -10.54
N PHE A 86 -3.88 -24.40 -10.92
CA PHE A 86 -4.70 -23.32 -11.45
C PHE A 86 -4.66 -23.34 -12.98
N LEU A 87 -5.76 -23.79 -13.59
CA LEU A 87 -5.93 -23.92 -15.03
C LEU A 87 -6.57 -22.66 -15.64
N ASP A 88 -6.34 -22.49 -16.94
CA ASP A 88 -6.91 -21.45 -17.78
C ASP A 88 -8.36 -21.76 -18.21
N GLN A 89 -8.68 -23.05 -18.38
CA GLN A 89 -10.01 -23.52 -18.76
C GLN A 89 -10.26 -24.94 -18.19
N PRO A 90 -11.53 -25.39 -18.14
CA PRO A 90 -11.85 -26.74 -17.70
C PRO A 90 -11.20 -27.79 -18.62
N THR A 91 -10.70 -28.87 -18.04
CA THR A 91 -10.36 -30.09 -18.78
C THR A 91 -11.60 -30.94 -18.98
N VAL A 92 -11.58 -31.83 -19.98
CA VAL A 92 -12.64 -32.85 -20.14
C VAL A 92 -12.72 -33.64 -18.84
N PRO A 93 -13.93 -33.84 -18.26
CA PRO A 93 -14.07 -34.63 -17.04
C PRO A 93 -13.49 -36.02 -17.24
N ASP A 94 -12.49 -36.36 -16.45
CA ASP A 94 -11.93 -37.70 -16.43
C ASP A 94 -12.82 -38.58 -15.53
N PRO A 95 -13.47 -39.63 -16.06
CA PRO A 95 -14.23 -40.56 -15.24
C PRO A 95 -13.35 -41.32 -14.23
N TYR A 96 -12.02 -41.33 -14.41
CA TYR A 96 -11.06 -41.94 -13.50
C TYR A 96 -9.94 -40.94 -13.16
N PRO A 97 -10.20 -39.95 -12.28
CA PRO A 97 -9.22 -38.93 -11.96
C PRO A 97 -7.95 -39.56 -11.40
N ASP A 98 -6.79 -39.21 -11.98
CA ASP A 98 -5.49 -39.70 -11.53
C ASP A 98 -5.22 -39.22 -10.09
N PRO A 99 -5.20 -40.13 -9.10
CA PRO A 99 -5.05 -39.75 -7.69
C PRO A 99 -3.64 -39.24 -7.37
N THR A 100 -2.68 -39.39 -8.29
CA THR A 100 -1.30 -38.91 -8.13
C THR A 100 -1.13 -37.44 -8.51
N LEU A 101 -2.15 -36.82 -9.13
CA LEU A 101 -2.13 -35.42 -9.49
C LEU A 101 -2.88 -34.54 -8.48
N PRO A 102 -2.42 -33.29 -8.28
CA PRO A 102 -3.14 -32.34 -7.45
C PRO A 102 -4.54 -32.03 -7.99
N PRO A 103 -5.50 -31.66 -7.12
CA PRO A 103 -6.79 -31.13 -7.55
C PRO A 103 -6.61 -29.89 -8.44
N THR A 104 -7.44 -29.80 -9.48
CA THR A 104 -7.44 -28.69 -10.43
C THR A 104 -8.53 -27.67 -10.10
N LEU A 105 -8.22 -26.40 -10.38
CA LEU A 105 -9.11 -25.26 -10.21
C LEU A 105 -9.04 -24.42 -11.48
N VAL A 106 -10.19 -24.09 -12.03
CA VAL A 106 -10.24 -23.12 -13.14
C VAL A 106 -10.16 -21.71 -12.54
N SER A 107 -9.20 -20.93 -13.02
CA SER A 107 -9.00 -19.54 -12.60
C SER A 107 -10.19 -18.69 -13.00
N SER A 108 -10.53 -17.70 -12.19
CA SER A 108 -11.69 -16.84 -12.46
C SER A 108 -11.46 -16.02 -13.74
N PRO A 109 -12.51 -15.71 -14.54
CA PRO A 109 -12.35 -14.95 -15.78
C PRO A 109 -11.63 -13.62 -15.55
N THR A 110 -10.65 -13.32 -16.40
CA THR A 110 -9.88 -12.07 -16.37
C THR A 110 -10.21 -11.12 -17.52
N SER A 111 -11.30 -11.38 -18.24
CA SER A 111 -11.74 -10.57 -19.38
C SER A 111 -12.00 -9.11 -19.00
N SER A 112 -12.45 -8.85 -17.76
CA SER A 112 -12.70 -7.53 -17.19
C SER A 112 -11.44 -6.68 -17.00
N PHE A 113 -10.26 -7.28 -16.90
CA PHE A 113 -9.02 -6.54 -16.69
C PHE A 113 -8.49 -5.96 -18.00
N PRO A 114 -8.11 -4.68 -18.05
CA PRO A 114 -7.44 -4.12 -19.21
C PRO A 114 -6.08 -4.81 -19.42
N TYR A 115 -5.72 -5.08 -20.67
CA TYR A 115 -4.39 -5.56 -21.04
C TYR A 115 -3.97 -4.86 -22.31
N SER A 116 -2.89 -4.10 -22.21
CA SER A 116 -2.44 -3.14 -23.23
C SER A 116 -1.06 -3.50 -23.80
N PHE A 117 -0.38 -4.51 -23.23
CA PHE A 117 0.95 -4.90 -23.64
C PHE A 117 0.92 -5.80 -24.88
N PRO A 118 1.37 -5.35 -26.06
CA PRO A 118 1.19 -6.10 -27.30
C PRO A 118 2.11 -7.31 -27.43
N ARG A 119 3.24 -7.33 -26.70
CA ARG A 119 4.27 -8.38 -26.78
C ARG A 119 4.21 -9.39 -25.62
N GLY A 120 3.10 -9.44 -24.89
CA GLY A 120 2.97 -10.42 -23.81
C GLY A 120 1.58 -11.03 -23.75
N SER A 121 1.48 -12.10 -22.97
CA SER A 121 0.24 -12.84 -22.83
C SER A 121 -0.75 -12.15 -21.91
N ARG A 122 -2.03 -12.20 -22.28
CA ARG A 122 -3.13 -11.89 -21.33
C ARG A 122 -3.20 -12.91 -20.19
N SER A 123 -2.64 -14.12 -20.39
CA SER A 123 -2.54 -15.14 -19.34
C SER A 123 -1.79 -14.61 -18.11
N ALA A 124 -0.96 -13.57 -18.30
CA ALA A 124 -0.30 -12.84 -17.24
C ALA A 124 -1.26 -12.47 -16.10
N ILE A 125 -2.35 -11.77 -16.43
CA ILE A 125 -3.31 -11.29 -15.43
C ILE A 125 -3.89 -12.46 -14.63
N ARG A 126 -4.18 -13.59 -15.30
CA ARG A 126 -4.70 -14.80 -14.64
C ARG A 126 -3.71 -15.32 -13.62
N ILE A 127 -2.44 -15.42 -14.01
CA ILE A 127 -1.40 -16.04 -13.20
C ILE A 127 -1.05 -15.18 -11.98
N ALA A 128 -0.97 -13.85 -12.10
CA ALA A 128 -0.85 -13.00 -10.91
C ALA A 128 -2.01 -13.25 -9.93
N ARG A 129 -3.24 -13.32 -10.46
CA ARG A 129 -4.44 -13.48 -9.64
C ARG A 129 -4.53 -14.80 -8.90
N ILE A 130 -3.72 -15.80 -9.25
CA ILE A 130 -3.59 -17.04 -8.46
C ILE A 130 -3.34 -16.71 -6.99
N VAL A 131 -2.61 -15.64 -6.66
CA VAL A 131 -2.33 -15.28 -5.26
C VAL A 131 -3.57 -14.84 -4.50
N LYS A 132 -4.42 -14.02 -5.14
CA LYS A 132 -5.72 -13.67 -4.59
C LYS A 132 -6.62 -14.90 -4.51
N GLU A 133 -6.63 -15.72 -5.55
CA GLU A 133 -7.50 -16.90 -5.62
C GLU A 133 -7.10 -17.95 -4.57
N SER A 134 -5.81 -18.17 -4.32
CA SER A 134 -5.32 -19.09 -3.28
C SER A 134 -5.71 -18.65 -1.88
N VAL A 135 -5.71 -17.34 -1.61
CA VAL A 135 -6.11 -16.81 -0.30
C VAL A 135 -7.63 -16.83 -0.12
N SER A 136 -8.39 -16.57 -1.18
CA SER A 136 -9.85 -16.37 -1.10
C SER A 136 -10.70 -17.61 -1.39
N ARG A 137 -10.17 -18.58 -2.14
CA ARG A 137 -10.93 -19.76 -2.60
C ARG A 137 -10.52 -21.07 -1.93
N LEU A 138 -9.38 -21.09 -1.23
CA LEU A 138 -8.84 -22.31 -0.61
C LEU A 138 -8.94 -22.25 0.91
N ASP A 139 -8.89 -23.42 1.53
CA ASP A 139 -8.70 -23.50 2.98
C ASP A 139 -7.27 -23.11 3.35
N THR A 140 -7.15 -21.96 4.02
CA THR A 140 -5.89 -21.39 4.48
C THR A 140 -5.63 -21.69 5.95
N SER A 141 -6.44 -22.55 6.58
CA SER A 141 -6.26 -22.97 7.98
C SER A 141 -4.89 -23.64 8.16
N GLY A 142 -4.10 -23.08 9.09
CA GLY A 142 -2.74 -23.54 9.39
C GLY A 142 -1.68 -23.20 8.33
N VAL A 143 -2.02 -22.46 7.27
CA VAL A 143 -1.05 -22.05 6.23
C VAL A 143 -0.18 -20.91 6.74
N ARG A 144 1.13 -21.09 6.65
CA ARG A 144 2.16 -20.10 6.99
C ARG A 144 2.85 -19.52 5.76
N TRP A 145 2.91 -20.31 4.68
CA TRP A 145 3.60 -19.94 3.44
C TRP A 145 2.76 -20.33 2.22
N PHE A 146 2.62 -19.39 1.30
CA PHE A 146 2.07 -19.64 -0.02
C PHE A 146 3.24 -19.76 -1.00
N VAL A 147 3.31 -20.89 -1.70
CA VAL A 147 4.36 -21.21 -2.66
C VAL A 147 3.74 -21.23 -4.05
N PHE A 148 4.36 -20.53 -4.99
CA PHE A 148 3.91 -20.38 -6.37
C PHE A 148 4.99 -20.89 -7.31
N GLY A 149 4.57 -21.49 -8.42
CA GLY A 149 5.43 -21.98 -9.49
C GLY A 149 4.59 -22.54 -10.63
N ASP A 150 5.26 -23.16 -11.59
CA ASP A 150 4.67 -23.60 -12.85
C ASP A 150 4.53 -25.12 -12.90
N ASP A 151 3.81 -25.63 -13.89
CA ASP A 151 3.63 -27.07 -14.08
C ASP A 151 4.90 -27.82 -14.52
N ASP A 152 5.97 -27.09 -14.85
CA ASP A 152 7.33 -27.59 -15.07
C ASP A 152 8.31 -27.20 -13.94
N THR A 153 7.84 -26.56 -12.86
CA THR A 153 8.66 -26.27 -11.68
C THR A 153 8.74 -27.49 -10.77
N VAL A 154 9.97 -27.89 -10.41
CA VAL A 154 10.24 -29.00 -9.47
C VAL A 154 10.69 -28.45 -8.12
N PHE A 155 9.91 -28.71 -7.07
CA PHE A 155 10.23 -28.28 -5.72
C PHE A 155 10.95 -29.37 -4.93
N PHE A 156 12.12 -29.05 -4.39
CA PHE A 156 12.79 -29.86 -3.37
C PHE A 156 12.18 -29.53 -2.00
N THR A 157 11.06 -30.18 -1.68
CA THR A 157 10.15 -29.80 -0.57
C THR A 157 10.84 -29.75 0.80
N ASP A 158 11.73 -30.69 1.12
CA ASP A 158 12.49 -30.69 2.37
C ASP A 158 13.43 -29.49 2.50
N ASN A 159 14.12 -29.15 1.39
CA ASN A 159 15.01 -27.99 1.33
C ASN A 159 14.20 -26.68 1.45
N LEU A 160 13.03 -26.63 0.81
CA LEU A 160 12.12 -25.50 0.89
C LEU A 160 11.62 -25.30 2.32
N VAL A 161 11.14 -26.35 2.98
CA VAL A 161 10.70 -26.30 4.39
C VAL A 161 11.83 -25.84 5.31
N ARG A 162 13.04 -26.41 5.18
CA ARG A 162 14.23 -26.01 5.95
C ARG A 162 14.65 -24.56 5.70
N THR A 163 14.39 -24.03 4.51
CA THR A 163 14.69 -22.64 4.17
C THR A 163 13.65 -21.70 4.78
N LEU A 164 12.37 -22.00 4.59
CA LEU A 164 11.26 -21.18 5.10
C LEU A 164 11.14 -21.22 6.62
N SER A 165 11.58 -22.30 7.28
CA SER A 165 11.59 -22.42 8.75
C SER A 165 12.52 -21.41 9.45
N LYS A 166 13.39 -20.72 8.71
CA LYS A 166 14.30 -19.69 9.23
C LYS A 166 13.61 -18.34 9.45
N TYR A 167 12.41 -18.16 8.91
CA TYR A 167 11.73 -16.87 8.85
C TYR A 167 10.40 -16.92 9.60
N ASP A 168 10.05 -15.81 10.25
CA ASP A 168 8.77 -15.63 10.93
C ASP A 168 7.65 -15.43 9.88
N PRO A 169 6.66 -16.33 9.77
CA PRO A 169 5.59 -16.20 8.79
C PRO A 169 4.60 -15.06 9.07
N GLU A 170 4.62 -14.45 10.27
CA GLU A 170 3.79 -13.28 10.57
C GLU A 170 4.40 -11.98 10.02
N GLU A 171 5.70 -11.98 9.74
CA GLU A 171 6.40 -10.89 9.06
C GLU A 171 6.23 -10.98 7.54
N TRP A 172 6.50 -9.88 6.82
CA TRP A 172 6.31 -9.82 5.36
C TRP A 172 7.55 -10.30 4.61
N TYR A 173 7.47 -11.51 4.07
CA TYR A 173 8.54 -12.12 3.30
C TYR A 173 8.11 -12.43 1.87
N TYR A 174 8.99 -12.11 0.93
CA TYR A 174 8.96 -12.56 -0.46
C TYR A 174 10.29 -13.22 -0.77
N ILE A 175 10.26 -14.52 -1.05
CA ILE A 175 11.45 -15.38 -1.11
C ILE A 175 11.48 -16.10 -2.45
N GLY A 176 12.60 -16.03 -3.14
CA GLY A 176 12.85 -16.75 -4.39
C GLY A 176 14.24 -16.45 -4.92
N SER A 177 14.49 -16.73 -6.19
CA SER A 177 15.77 -16.41 -6.84
C SER A 177 15.54 -15.50 -8.04
N GLY A 178 16.51 -14.65 -8.35
CA GLY A 178 16.55 -14.01 -9.68
C GLY A 178 16.73 -15.05 -10.78
N SER A 179 16.55 -14.63 -12.03
CA SER A 179 16.85 -15.44 -13.21
C SER A 179 18.35 -15.69 -13.32
N GLU A 180 18.75 -16.81 -13.91
CA GLU A 180 20.13 -17.03 -14.33
C GLU A 180 20.51 -16.14 -15.53
N GLY A 181 19.52 -15.59 -16.24
CA GLY A 181 19.70 -14.70 -17.36
C GLY A 181 19.81 -13.22 -16.96
N TYR A 182 20.80 -12.52 -17.52
CA TYR A 182 20.95 -11.08 -17.33
C TYR A 182 19.76 -10.28 -17.90
N GLU A 183 19.32 -10.59 -19.13
CA GLU A 183 18.21 -9.89 -19.80
C GLU A 183 16.87 -10.03 -19.06
N PRO A 184 16.48 -11.23 -18.57
CA PRO A 184 15.37 -11.40 -17.64
C PRO A 184 15.47 -10.54 -16.38
N ASN A 185 16.63 -10.54 -15.71
CA ASN A 185 16.84 -9.77 -14.48
C ASN A 185 16.82 -8.25 -14.73
N MET A 186 17.37 -7.79 -15.85
CA MET A 186 17.30 -6.40 -16.27
C MET A 186 15.85 -5.99 -16.57
N SER A 187 15.07 -6.88 -17.18
CA SER A 187 13.66 -6.66 -17.51
C SER A 187 12.74 -6.68 -16.29
N ASN A 188 13.05 -7.50 -15.29
CA ASN A 188 12.16 -7.83 -14.17
C ASN A 188 12.68 -7.34 -12.80
N SER A 189 13.76 -6.57 -12.77
CA SER A 189 14.51 -6.15 -11.57
C SER A 189 15.32 -7.28 -10.92
N PHE A 190 16.61 -7.00 -10.65
CA PHE A 190 17.53 -7.91 -9.96
C PHE A 190 17.09 -8.29 -8.52
N GLY A 191 16.08 -7.61 -7.95
CA GLY A 191 15.55 -7.90 -6.62
C GLY A 191 14.27 -8.76 -6.62
N MET A 192 13.87 -9.27 -7.78
CA MET A 192 12.61 -9.99 -8.00
C MET A 192 12.84 -11.49 -8.15
N ALA A 193 11.93 -12.31 -7.60
CA ALA A 193 11.95 -13.73 -7.85
C ALA A 193 11.44 -14.04 -9.26
N PHE A 194 12.21 -14.82 -9.99
CA PHE A 194 11.88 -15.33 -11.30
C PHE A 194 10.73 -16.33 -11.21
N GLY A 195 9.64 -16.06 -11.96
CA GLY A 195 8.40 -16.84 -11.88
C GLY A 195 8.61 -18.33 -12.13
N GLY A 196 9.35 -18.68 -13.19
CA GLY A 196 9.63 -20.07 -13.56
C GLY A 196 10.57 -20.82 -12.62
N GLY A 197 11.22 -20.13 -11.68
CA GLY A 197 11.99 -20.74 -10.59
C GLY A 197 11.14 -21.01 -9.33
N GLY A 198 9.91 -20.50 -9.32
CA GLY A 198 9.03 -20.49 -8.17
C GLY A 198 9.43 -19.47 -7.10
N PHE A 199 8.44 -19.09 -6.28
CA PHE A 199 8.64 -18.19 -5.15
C PHE A 199 7.69 -18.51 -4.00
N ALA A 200 8.03 -18.05 -2.80
CA ALA A 200 7.20 -18.15 -1.61
C ALA A 200 6.92 -16.77 -1.01
N ILE A 201 5.71 -16.58 -0.52
CA ILE A 201 5.33 -15.42 0.30
C ILE A 201 4.77 -15.89 1.63
N SER A 202 5.04 -15.12 2.68
CA SER A 202 4.47 -15.38 4.00
C SER A 202 2.96 -15.17 4.00
N ALA A 203 2.26 -15.86 4.90
CA ALA A 203 0.80 -15.78 4.98
C ALA A 203 0.30 -14.36 5.30
N SER A 204 1.02 -13.61 6.13
CA SER A 204 0.71 -12.21 6.42
C SER A 204 0.79 -11.33 5.16
N LEU A 205 1.83 -11.51 4.34
CA LEU A 205 1.96 -10.79 3.06
C LEU A 205 0.88 -11.21 2.05
N ALA A 206 0.61 -12.50 1.93
CA ALA A 206 -0.40 -13.03 1.00
C ALA A 206 -1.79 -12.45 1.26
N ARG A 207 -2.21 -12.35 2.53
CA ARG A 207 -3.51 -11.77 2.92
C ARG A 207 -3.64 -10.29 2.52
N VAL A 208 -2.57 -9.52 2.68
CA VAL A 208 -2.54 -8.10 2.27
C VAL A 208 -2.60 -8.00 0.74
N LEU A 209 -1.74 -8.76 0.04
CA LEU A 209 -1.70 -8.75 -1.43
C LEU A 209 -3.05 -9.15 -2.03
N ALA A 210 -3.68 -10.21 -1.53
CA ALA A 210 -4.99 -10.66 -2.03
C ALA A 210 -6.08 -9.57 -1.98
N GLY A 211 -6.02 -8.67 -0.98
CA GLY A 211 -6.95 -7.56 -0.83
C GLY A 211 -6.76 -6.43 -1.83
N VAL A 212 -5.54 -6.23 -2.34
CA VAL A 212 -5.18 -5.09 -3.22
C VAL A 212 -4.88 -5.48 -4.66
N LEU A 213 -4.56 -6.75 -4.91
CA LEU A 213 -3.97 -7.23 -6.18
C LEU A 213 -4.78 -6.85 -7.41
N ASP A 214 -6.11 -7.00 -7.36
CA ASP A 214 -6.97 -6.69 -8.50
C ASP A 214 -6.97 -5.19 -8.85
N SER A 215 -6.75 -4.31 -7.87
CA SER A 215 -6.64 -2.86 -8.12
C SER A 215 -5.34 -2.48 -8.84
N CYS A 216 -4.30 -3.30 -8.70
CA CYS A 216 -3.01 -3.14 -9.37
C CYS A 216 -3.03 -3.57 -10.85
N LEU A 217 -4.17 -4.08 -11.35
CA LEU A 217 -4.33 -4.63 -12.69
C LEU A 217 -5.25 -3.78 -13.60
N VAL A 218 -5.60 -2.53 -13.22
CA VAL A 218 -6.60 -1.69 -13.92
C VAL A 218 -6.07 -0.33 -14.42
N ASP A 219 -5.75 -0.22 -15.72
CA ASP A 219 -5.38 1.05 -16.38
C ASP A 219 -6.60 1.99 -16.59
N ALA A 220 -6.47 3.27 -16.21
CA ALA A 220 -7.50 4.31 -16.39
C ALA A 220 -7.07 5.43 -17.38
N ARG A 221 -8.05 6.07 -18.03
CA ARG A 221 -7.90 7.18 -18.98
C ARG A 221 -8.93 8.28 -18.75
N GLY A 222 -8.73 9.44 -19.37
CA GLY A 222 -9.64 10.59 -19.27
C GLY A 222 -9.48 11.32 -17.94
N ASP A 223 -10.58 11.80 -17.37
CA ASP A 223 -10.55 12.60 -16.15
C ASP A 223 -10.39 11.72 -14.90
N ILE A 224 -9.18 11.70 -14.33
CA ILE A 224 -8.89 10.94 -13.10
C ILE A 224 -9.30 11.67 -11.80
N PHE A 225 -10.04 12.78 -11.88
CA PHE A 225 -10.50 13.55 -10.72
C PHE A 225 -11.15 12.70 -9.64
N GLY A 226 -12.10 11.83 -9.99
CA GLY A 226 -12.80 10.96 -9.04
C GLY A 226 -11.89 9.95 -8.33
N MET A 227 -10.77 9.58 -8.95
CA MET A 227 -9.77 8.70 -8.35
C MET A 227 -8.87 9.46 -7.37
N LEU A 228 -8.42 10.66 -7.74
CA LEU A 228 -7.55 11.49 -6.89
C LEU A 228 -8.31 12.15 -5.73
N SER A 229 -9.57 12.53 -5.93
CA SER A 229 -10.39 13.22 -4.92
C SER A 229 -10.95 12.30 -3.84
N ALA A 230 -11.01 11.00 -4.10
CA ALA A 230 -11.39 9.95 -3.15
C ALA A 230 -10.23 8.98 -2.87
N HIS A 231 -8.98 9.46 -2.99
CA HIS A 231 -7.81 8.65 -2.67
C HIS A 231 -7.85 8.25 -1.17
N PRO A 232 -7.53 6.98 -0.84
CA PRO A 232 -7.52 6.50 0.54
C PRO A 232 -6.49 7.22 1.42
N LEU A 233 -6.44 6.84 2.70
CA LEU A 233 -5.49 7.41 3.66
C LEU A 233 -4.03 6.98 3.40
N SER A 234 -3.81 6.05 2.48
CA SER A 234 -2.47 5.67 2.07
C SER A 234 -1.74 6.87 1.46
N PRO A 235 -0.43 7.03 1.68
CA PRO A 235 0.34 8.02 0.96
C PRO A 235 0.34 7.74 -0.55
N LEU A 236 0.17 8.79 -1.35
CA LEU A 236 0.33 8.70 -2.80
C LEU A 236 1.82 8.49 -3.13
N LEU A 237 2.16 7.37 -3.75
CA LEU A 237 3.56 7.02 -4.04
C LEU A 237 3.97 7.37 -5.47
N SER A 238 3.12 7.07 -6.45
CA SER A 238 3.42 7.31 -7.86
C SER A 238 2.17 7.47 -8.69
N LEU A 239 2.31 8.23 -9.78
CA LEU A 239 1.33 8.34 -10.85
C LEU A 239 2.06 8.06 -12.17
N HIS A 240 1.41 7.34 -13.06
CA HIS A 240 1.96 7.00 -14.38
C HIS A 240 0.84 7.09 -15.43
N HIS A 241 1.18 7.04 -16.71
CA HIS A 241 0.26 7.32 -17.83
C HIS A 241 -0.40 8.70 -17.79
N LEU A 242 0.31 9.68 -17.23
CA LEU A 242 -0.15 11.07 -17.10
C LEU A 242 -0.33 11.76 -18.46
N ASP A 243 0.27 11.21 -19.51
CA ASP A 243 0.11 11.58 -20.91
C ASP A 243 -1.27 11.19 -21.51
N HIS A 244 -1.93 10.18 -20.94
CA HIS A 244 -3.21 9.64 -21.41
C HIS A 244 -4.43 10.02 -20.55
N VAL A 245 -4.22 10.79 -19.48
CA VAL A 245 -5.27 11.35 -18.64
C VAL A 245 -5.44 12.84 -18.93
N ASP A 246 -6.59 13.40 -18.58
CA ASP A 246 -6.83 14.83 -18.69
C ASP A 246 -5.99 15.60 -17.66
N PRO A 247 -5.64 16.88 -17.90
CA PRO A 247 -4.95 17.68 -16.90
C PRO A 247 -5.72 17.71 -15.57
N ILE A 248 -5.04 17.34 -14.49
CA ILE A 248 -5.66 17.21 -13.16
C ILE A 248 -6.16 18.55 -12.59
N PHE A 249 -5.65 19.67 -13.10
CA PHE A 249 -6.13 21.02 -12.80
C PHE A 249 -6.71 21.69 -14.05
N PRO A 250 -7.84 22.40 -13.92
CA PRO A 250 -8.46 23.09 -15.04
C PRO A 250 -7.57 24.23 -15.55
N LYS A 251 -7.62 24.48 -16.87
CA LYS A 251 -6.86 25.55 -17.54
C LYS A 251 -5.33 25.44 -17.39
N MET A 252 -4.82 24.23 -17.14
CA MET A 252 -3.39 23.93 -17.09
C MET A 252 -3.04 22.83 -18.10
N THR A 253 -1.78 22.82 -18.57
CA THR A 253 -1.22 21.66 -19.28
C THR A 253 -0.93 20.53 -18.27
N ARG A 254 -0.76 19.29 -18.74
CA ARG A 254 -0.44 18.14 -17.88
C ARG A 254 0.79 18.37 -17.00
N THR A 255 1.88 18.86 -17.58
CA THR A 255 3.13 19.14 -16.87
C THR A 255 2.98 20.28 -15.86
N ASN A 256 2.31 21.37 -16.23
CA ASN A 256 2.05 22.48 -15.31
C ASN A 256 1.11 22.07 -14.17
N ALA A 257 0.12 21.24 -14.45
CA ALA A 257 -0.79 20.70 -13.46
C ALA A 257 -0.05 19.80 -12.45
N LEU A 258 0.87 18.96 -12.91
CA LEU A 258 1.73 18.17 -12.03
C LEU A 258 2.70 19.05 -11.23
N GLY A 259 3.38 20.00 -11.87
CA GLY A 259 4.23 20.96 -11.17
C GLY A 259 3.46 21.76 -10.11
N HIS A 260 2.17 22.03 -10.35
CA HIS A 260 1.28 22.68 -9.39
C HIS A 260 0.89 21.75 -8.23
N LEU A 261 0.58 20.48 -8.48
CA LEU A 261 0.38 19.47 -7.42
C LEU A 261 1.62 19.34 -6.53
N PHE A 262 2.82 19.34 -7.13
CA PHE A 262 4.08 19.21 -6.40
C PHE A 262 4.35 20.37 -5.43
N LYS A 263 3.70 21.52 -5.59
CA LYS A 263 3.74 22.59 -4.58
C LYS A 263 3.16 22.13 -3.23
N ALA A 264 2.12 21.31 -3.24
CA ALA A 264 1.57 20.70 -2.03
C ALA A 264 2.43 19.52 -1.54
N VAL A 265 2.94 18.69 -2.46
CA VAL A 265 3.86 17.58 -2.13
C VAL A 265 5.09 18.07 -1.37
N ASN A 266 5.69 19.18 -1.82
CA ASN A 266 6.87 19.77 -1.17
C ASN A 266 6.59 20.34 0.23
N VAL A 267 5.32 20.51 0.59
CA VAL A 267 4.88 21.10 1.86
C VAL A 267 4.53 20.01 2.88
N ASP A 268 3.68 19.06 2.51
CA ASP A 268 3.23 17.95 3.38
C ASP A 268 3.01 16.67 2.55
N PRO A 269 4.09 15.94 2.18
CA PRO A 269 4.01 14.83 1.24
C PRO A 269 3.17 13.66 1.76
N GLY A 270 3.17 13.42 3.07
CA GLY A 270 2.42 12.33 3.69
C GLY A 270 0.90 12.51 3.61
N ARG A 271 0.42 13.73 3.33
CA ARG A 271 -1.00 14.10 3.34
C ARG A 271 -1.60 14.29 1.95
N VAL A 272 -0.78 14.41 0.90
CA VAL A 272 -1.26 14.69 -0.46
C VAL A 272 -2.30 13.65 -0.91
N LEU A 273 -3.43 14.16 -1.41
CA LEU A 273 -4.64 13.43 -1.81
C LEU A 273 -5.40 12.70 -0.70
N GLN A 274 -4.92 12.65 0.54
CA GLN A 274 -5.67 12.02 1.62
C GLN A 274 -7.03 12.71 1.79
N GLN A 275 -8.09 11.90 1.71
CA GLN A 275 -9.45 12.39 1.83
C GLN A 275 -9.85 12.56 3.31
N THR A 276 -10.33 13.76 3.65
CA THR A 276 -10.92 14.12 4.94
C THR A 276 -12.32 14.68 4.71
N VAL A 277 -13.31 14.32 5.54
CA VAL A 277 -14.70 14.75 5.36
C VAL A 277 -15.16 15.56 6.56
N CYS A 278 -15.66 16.77 6.31
CA CYS A 278 -16.13 17.73 7.31
C CYS A 278 -17.63 17.97 7.13
N TYR A 279 -18.32 18.22 8.23
CA TYR A 279 -19.75 18.51 8.23
C TYR A 279 -20.01 19.90 8.80
N ASP A 280 -20.72 20.73 8.05
CA ASP A 280 -21.27 21.98 8.56
C ASP A 280 -22.77 21.81 8.79
N ARG A 281 -23.13 21.65 10.06
CA ARG A 281 -24.53 21.49 10.47
C ARG A 281 -25.35 22.77 10.26
N SER A 282 -24.72 23.94 10.32
CA SER A 282 -25.42 25.23 10.28
C SER A 282 -25.99 25.51 8.89
N ASN A 283 -25.23 25.23 7.84
CA ASN A 283 -25.67 25.37 6.45
C ASN A 283 -26.05 24.05 5.79
N SER A 284 -26.07 22.94 6.56
CA SER A 284 -26.32 21.58 6.07
C SER A 284 -25.42 21.23 4.88
N LEU A 285 -24.10 21.39 5.03
CA LEU A 285 -23.11 21.08 4.00
C LEU A 285 -22.23 19.91 4.41
N THR A 286 -21.84 19.10 3.43
CA THR A 286 -20.77 18.11 3.58
C THR A 286 -19.59 18.51 2.70
N VAL A 287 -18.38 18.54 3.27
CA VAL A 287 -17.17 18.98 2.58
C VAL A 287 -16.16 17.86 2.53
N SER A 288 -15.84 17.36 1.33
CA SER A 288 -14.80 16.35 1.11
C SER A 288 -13.52 17.02 0.65
N VAL A 289 -12.49 16.98 1.48
CA VAL A 289 -11.17 17.58 1.27
C VAL A 289 -10.20 16.51 0.79
N ALA A 290 -9.79 16.54 -0.48
CA ALA A 290 -8.62 15.81 -0.96
C ALA A 290 -7.41 16.75 -0.87
N TRP A 291 -6.67 16.62 0.23
CA TRP A 291 -5.71 17.63 0.64
C TRP A 291 -4.61 17.85 -0.41
N GLY A 292 -4.31 19.10 -0.72
CA GLY A 292 -3.31 19.45 -1.74
C GLY A 292 -3.80 19.29 -3.19
N TYR A 293 -5.07 18.97 -3.42
CA TYR A 293 -5.62 18.81 -4.77
C TYR A 293 -6.96 19.54 -4.96
N ALA A 294 -8.04 19.01 -4.39
CA ALA A 294 -9.39 19.52 -4.63
C ALA A 294 -10.31 19.32 -3.42
N ILE A 295 -11.28 20.22 -3.27
CA ILE A 295 -12.32 20.16 -2.25
C ILE A 295 -13.69 20.13 -2.94
N GLN A 296 -14.53 19.18 -2.56
CA GLN A 296 -15.90 19.05 -3.03
C GLN A 296 -16.87 19.48 -1.91
N VAL A 297 -17.75 20.44 -2.21
CA VAL A 297 -18.79 20.93 -1.30
C VAL A 297 -20.15 20.43 -1.78
N PHE A 298 -20.78 19.60 -0.97
CA PHE A 298 -22.09 19.01 -1.21
C PHE A 298 -23.14 19.76 -0.38
N GLU A 299 -24.27 20.08 -1.02
CA GLU A 299 -25.46 20.59 -0.34
C GLU A 299 -26.24 19.40 0.22
N GLY A 300 -26.36 19.33 1.55
CA GLY A 300 -26.95 18.22 2.30
C GLY A 300 -25.93 17.41 3.12
N ASN A 301 -26.46 16.48 3.90
CA ASN A 301 -25.68 15.56 4.73
C ASN A 301 -25.42 14.25 3.97
N TYR A 302 -24.16 14.00 3.61
CA TYR A 302 -23.74 12.78 2.91
C TYR A 302 -23.00 11.84 3.86
N TYR A 303 -23.31 10.55 3.78
CA TYR A 303 -22.61 9.56 4.59
C TYR A 303 -21.19 9.34 4.08
N LEU A 304 -20.26 9.13 5.01
CA LEU A 304 -18.86 8.87 4.69
C LEU A 304 -18.69 7.73 3.66
N PRO A 305 -19.32 6.53 3.81
CA PRO A 305 -19.16 5.44 2.85
C PRO A 305 -19.51 5.81 1.40
N ASP A 306 -20.48 6.70 1.19
CA ASP A 306 -20.86 7.15 -0.16
C ASP A 306 -19.79 8.07 -0.77
N LEU A 307 -19.17 8.91 0.06
CA LEU A 307 -18.08 9.81 -0.33
C LEU A 307 -16.73 9.11 -0.53
N LEU A 308 -16.56 7.90 0.03
CA LEU A 308 -15.38 7.07 -0.22
C LEU A 308 -15.40 6.41 -1.60
N ARG A 309 -16.58 6.31 -2.24
CA ARG A 309 -16.71 5.71 -3.57
C ARG A 309 -16.15 6.65 -4.63
N LYS A 310 -15.31 6.11 -5.51
CA LYS A 310 -14.65 6.89 -6.57
C LYS A 310 -15.67 7.29 -7.63
N GLN A 311 -15.85 8.58 -7.85
CA GLN A 311 -16.73 9.09 -8.90
C GLN A 311 -16.21 8.66 -10.26
N ARG A 312 -17.09 8.17 -11.14
CA ARG A 312 -16.73 7.67 -12.48
C ARG A 312 -16.45 8.80 -13.49
N THR A 313 -15.47 9.65 -13.19
CA THR A 313 -14.95 10.67 -14.12
C THR A 313 -13.98 10.07 -15.14
N PHE A 314 -13.34 8.96 -14.78
CA PHE A 314 -12.36 8.26 -15.61
C PHE A 314 -13.04 7.15 -16.41
N SER A 315 -12.38 6.73 -17.47
CA SER A 315 -12.76 5.58 -18.29
C SER A 315 -11.71 4.48 -18.20
N PRO A 316 -12.07 3.22 -18.42
CA PRO A 316 -11.09 2.15 -18.60
C PRO A 316 -10.21 2.45 -19.82
N TRP A 317 -9.00 1.89 -19.84
CA TRP A 317 -8.09 2.04 -20.97
C TRP A 317 -8.72 1.61 -22.30
N ARG A 318 -9.35 0.43 -22.40
CA ARG A 318 -9.98 -0.02 -23.67
C ARG A 318 -11.32 0.68 -23.93
N ARG A 319 -11.53 1.16 -25.17
CA ARG A 319 -12.79 1.79 -25.67
C ARG A 319 -13.87 0.77 -26.11
N ASN A 320 -13.88 -0.46 -25.59
CA ASN A 320 -14.82 -1.49 -26.08
C ASN A 320 -16.23 -1.32 -25.48
N LYS A 321 -17.28 -1.52 -26.29
CA LYS A 321 -18.69 -1.21 -25.97
C LYS A 321 -19.40 -2.22 -25.06
N ASP A 322 -18.75 -3.28 -24.62
CA ASP A 322 -19.38 -4.32 -23.80
C ASP A 322 -19.67 -3.83 -22.37
N ILE A 323 -20.81 -4.24 -21.80
CA ILE A 323 -21.25 -3.81 -20.46
C ILE A 323 -20.23 -4.16 -19.37
N LEU A 324 -19.49 -5.27 -19.54
CA LEU A 324 -18.43 -5.71 -18.62
C LEU A 324 -17.21 -4.78 -18.63
N SER A 325 -16.97 -4.02 -19.70
CA SER A 325 -15.86 -3.05 -19.76
C SER A 325 -16.11 -1.85 -18.84
N LYS A 326 -17.36 -1.64 -18.38
CA LYS A 326 -17.75 -0.57 -17.46
C LYS A 326 -17.66 -1.01 -15.98
N LEU A 327 -17.16 -2.20 -15.66
CA LEU A 327 -17.04 -2.63 -14.27
C LEU A 327 -15.67 -2.24 -13.71
N TYR A 328 -15.66 -1.65 -12.51
CA TYR A 328 -14.44 -1.33 -11.77
C TYR A 328 -14.32 -2.26 -10.57
N MET A 329 -13.09 -2.58 -10.18
CA MET A 329 -12.78 -3.53 -9.10
C MET A 329 -12.66 -2.86 -7.73
N PHE A 330 -13.18 -1.65 -7.64
CA PHE A 330 -13.32 -0.85 -6.44
C PHE A 330 -14.66 -0.13 -6.51
N ASP A 331 -15.19 0.25 -5.35
CA ASP A 331 -16.49 0.90 -5.30
C ASP A 331 -16.46 2.22 -6.04
N THR A 332 -17.39 2.35 -7.00
CA THR A 332 -17.55 3.55 -7.80
C THR A 332 -18.95 4.12 -7.62
N SER A 333 -19.03 5.44 -7.72
CA SER A 333 -20.29 6.18 -7.74
C SER A 333 -20.53 6.75 -9.14
N GLU A 334 -21.78 6.74 -9.58
CA GLU A 334 -22.14 7.29 -10.88
C GLU A 334 -21.79 8.78 -10.95
N TYR A 335 -21.17 9.19 -12.06
CA TYR A 335 -20.86 10.59 -12.29
C TYR A 335 -22.07 11.27 -12.94
N VAL A 336 -22.85 11.97 -12.11
CA VAL A 336 -24.10 12.63 -12.51
C VAL A 336 -23.86 13.54 -13.71
N SER A 337 -24.59 13.36 -14.83
CA SER A 337 -24.34 14.14 -16.05
C SER A 337 -24.70 15.62 -15.92
N ASP A 338 -25.70 15.95 -15.11
CA ASP A 338 -26.13 17.33 -14.83
C ASP A 338 -25.12 18.05 -13.90
N PRO A 339 -24.42 19.10 -14.38
CA PRO A 339 -23.46 19.86 -13.57
C PRO A 339 -24.08 20.53 -12.34
N CYS A 340 -25.37 20.86 -12.38
CA CYS A 340 -26.05 21.53 -11.27
C CYS A 340 -26.41 20.59 -10.12
N LYS A 341 -26.42 19.27 -10.37
CA LYS A 341 -26.58 18.24 -9.33
C LYS A 341 -25.24 17.80 -8.74
N ARG A 342 -24.11 18.20 -9.32
CA ARG A 342 -22.77 17.89 -8.80
C ARG A 342 -22.41 18.79 -7.61
N PRO A 343 -21.50 18.35 -6.73
CA PRO A 343 -20.91 19.23 -5.73
C PRO A 343 -20.13 20.37 -6.39
N VAL A 344 -20.01 21.49 -5.69
CA VAL A 344 -19.14 22.58 -6.11
C VAL A 344 -17.69 22.21 -5.80
N VAL A 345 -16.82 22.33 -6.80
CA VAL A 345 -15.40 21.95 -6.68
C VAL A 345 -14.52 23.18 -6.49
N PHE A 346 -13.53 23.08 -5.60
CA PHE A 346 -12.50 24.08 -5.39
C PHE A 346 -11.14 23.42 -5.59
N PHE A 347 -10.31 23.95 -6.49
CA PHE A 347 -8.98 23.41 -6.76
C PHE A 347 -7.90 24.16 -5.99
N LEU A 348 -6.82 23.47 -5.65
CA LEU A 348 -5.65 24.04 -4.99
C LEU A 348 -5.17 25.27 -5.77
N LYS A 349 -4.97 26.38 -5.05
CA LYS A 349 -4.35 27.61 -5.53
C LYS A 349 -2.93 27.76 -5.01
N SER A 350 -2.70 27.47 -3.73
CA SER A 350 -1.39 27.57 -3.08
C SER A 350 -1.31 26.69 -1.85
N ALA A 351 -0.10 26.21 -1.56
CA ALA A 351 0.25 25.48 -0.35
C ALA A 351 1.48 26.13 0.27
N VAL A 352 1.45 26.40 1.57
CA VAL A 352 2.58 27.01 2.27
C VAL A 352 2.71 26.39 3.66
N SER A 353 3.96 26.20 4.08
CA SER A 353 4.30 25.81 5.45
C SER A 353 4.86 26.99 6.23
N ARG A 354 4.45 27.13 7.49
CA ARG A 354 5.07 28.00 8.49
C ARG A 354 5.37 27.17 9.73
N SER A 355 6.65 26.89 9.97
CA SER A 355 7.10 25.99 11.04
C SER A 355 6.45 24.60 10.88
N LYS A 356 5.66 24.14 11.85
CA LYS A 356 4.91 22.86 11.78
C LYS A 356 3.49 22.99 11.23
N ASN A 357 3.01 24.22 11.02
CA ASN A 357 1.66 24.47 10.54
C ASN A 357 1.65 24.64 9.02
N VAL A 358 0.67 24.03 8.40
CA VAL A 358 0.48 24.04 6.95
C VAL A 358 -0.86 24.68 6.65
N TYR A 359 -0.89 25.54 5.63
CA TYR A 359 -2.12 26.10 5.11
C TYR A 359 -2.19 25.99 3.59
N THR A 360 -3.37 25.63 3.11
CA THR A 360 -3.67 25.48 1.68
C THR A 360 -4.88 26.31 1.32
N ASP A 361 -4.79 27.08 0.23
CA ASP A 361 -5.88 27.90 -0.30
C ASP A 361 -6.43 27.24 -1.57
N TYR A 362 -7.76 27.21 -1.69
CA TYR A 362 -8.48 26.62 -2.81
C TYR A 362 -9.44 27.65 -3.42
N SER A 363 -9.50 27.68 -4.75
CA SER A 363 -10.36 28.59 -5.50
C SER A 363 -11.49 27.85 -6.20
N ARG A 364 -12.69 28.43 -6.17
CA ARG A 364 -13.89 27.86 -6.80
C ARG A 364 -13.68 27.63 -8.29
N HIS A 365 -14.00 26.42 -8.73
CA HIS A 365 -14.16 26.09 -10.13
C HIS A 365 -15.60 26.35 -10.54
N VAL A 366 -15.81 27.31 -11.45
CA VAL A 366 -17.15 27.68 -11.92
C VAL A 366 -17.51 26.81 -13.12
N VAL A 367 -18.55 25.99 -12.96
CA VAL A 367 -19.12 25.15 -14.02
C VAL A 367 -20.60 25.51 -14.18
N GLY A 368 -20.94 26.13 -15.31
CA GLY A 368 -22.31 26.53 -15.63
C GLY A 368 -22.89 27.59 -14.69
N ASN A 369 -24.16 27.94 -14.92
CA ASN A 369 -24.94 28.80 -14.04
C ASN A 369 -26.02 27.97 -13.35
N CYS A 370 -25.76 27.56 -12.11
CA CYS A 370 -26.63 26.69 -11.33
C CYS A 370 -27.20 27.44 -10.13
N SER A 371 -28.49 27.28 -9.86
CA SER A 371 -29.09 27.74 -8.61
C SER A 371 -28.55 26.93 -7.44
N ARG A 372 -28.09 27.62 -6.38
CA ARG A 372 -27.51 27.03 -5.17
C ARG A 372 -28.02 27.79 -3.96
N THR A 373 -27.87 27.19 -2.78
CA THR A 373 -28.07 27.88 -1.51
C THR A 373 -27.21 29.14 -1.41
N ARG A 374 -27.66 30.15 -0.67
CA ARG A 374 -26.93 31.41 -0.48
C ARG A 374 -25.50 31.16 0.03
N ALA A 375 -25.35 30.24 1.00
CA ALA A 375 -24.06 29.85 1.56
C ALA A 375 -23.06 29.36 0.48
N VAL A 376 -23.50 28.51 -0.46
CA VAL A 376 -22.65 27.95 -1.52
C VAL A 376 -22.44 28.91 -2.69
N ASN A 377 -23.40 29.80 -2.97
CA ASN A 377 -23.29 30.80 -4.02
C ASN A 377 -22.27 31.89 -3.68
N ASP A 378 -22.26 32.34 -2.42
CA ASP A 378 -21.37 33.39 -1.94
C ASP A 378 -19.93 32.87 -1.74
N LEU A 379 -19.77 31.57 -1.45
CA LEU A 379 -18.48 30.93 -1.21
C LEU A 379 -17.58 30.96 -2.45
N LYS A 380 -16.42 31.64 -2.34
CA LYS A 380 -15.43 31.79 -3.42
C LYS A 380 -14.11 31.08 -3.14
N GLN A 381 -13.74 30.95 -1.88
CA GLN A 381 -12.47 30.38 -1.45
C GLN A 381 -12.64 29.47 -0.24
N ILE A 382 -11.78 28.47 -0.14
CA ILE A 382 -11.65 27.62 1.04
C ILE A 382 -10.20 27.65 1.48
N ARG A 383 -9.96 27.81 2.78
CA ARG A 383 -8.65 27.69 3.39
C ARG A 383 -8.63 26.52 4.35
N VAL A 384 -7.66 25.64 4.19
CA VAL A 384 -7.48 24.47 5.06
C VAL A 384 -6.21 24.64 5.87
N PHE A 385 -6.33 24.53 7.19
CA PHE A 385 -5.23 24.49 8.14
C PHE A 385 -5.00 23.06 8.62
N SER A 386 -3.74 22.68 8.76
CA SER A 386 -3.35 21.39 9.32
C SER A 386 -1.98 21.49 9.98
N GLN A 387 -1.69 20.60 10.94
CA GLN A 387 -0.32 20.34 11.32
C GLN A 387 0.31 19.37 10.30
N LYS A 388 1.58 19.60 9.97
CA LYS A 388 2.33 18.73 9.05
C LYS A 388 2.25 17.29 9.53
N LEU A 389 1.87 16.38 8.63
CA LEU A 389 1.80 14.97 8.96
C LEU A 389 3.21 14.38 8.96
N ASP A 390 3.72 14.06 10.15
CA ASP A 390 4.99 13.34 10.28
C ASP A 390 4.69 11.83 10.33
N LEU A 391 5.12 11.10 9.32
CA LEU A 391 5.00 9.65 9.25
C LEU A 391 6.28 9.07 9.86
N ASP A 392 6.32 8.90 11.18
CA ASP A 392 7.48 8.34 11.86
C ASP A 392 7.70 6.88 11.43
N VAL A 393 8.92 6.58 11.01
CA VAL A 393 9.34 5.30 10.41
C VAL A 393 9.34 4.16 11.43
N GLY A 394 9.48 4.48 12.72
CA GLY A 394 9.50 3.50 13.82
C GLY A 394 8.12 3.09 14.34
N GLU A 395 7.07 3.84 14.00
CA GLU A 395 5.70 3.60 14.42
C GLU A 395 4.79 3.87 13.23
N VAL A 396 4.73 2.94 12.26
CA VAL A 396 3.64 2.94 11.28
C VAL A 396 2.36 2.47 11.97
N LYS A 397 1.91 3.28 12.95
CA LYS A 397 0.61 3.26 13.58
C LYS A 397 -0.41 3.35 12.46
N VAL A 398 -1.49 2.56 12.60
CA VAL A 398 -2.65 2.57 11.72
C VAL A 398 -2.98 4.01 11.31
N LEU A 399 -2.87 4.33 10.02
CA LEU A 399 -3.25 5.63 9.48
C LEU A 399 -4.74 5.84 9.70
N ARG A 400 -5.09 6.60 10.73
CA ARG A 400 -6.48 6.95 11.05
C ARG A 400 -6.88 8.21 10.28
N ARG A 401 -8.11 8.24 9.77
CA ARG A 401 -8.65 9.43 9.11
C ARG A 401 -8.66 10.56 10.12
N GLN A 402 -8.13 11.72 9.73
CA GLN A 402 -8.20 12.90 10.56
C GLN A 402 -9.58 13.53 10.48
N CYS A 403 -10.00 14.15 11.57
CA CYS A 403 -11.26 14.87 11.65
C CYS A 403 -11.00 16.33 11.27
N CYS A 404 -12.09 17.06 11.04
CA CYS A 404 -11.99 18.46 10.70
C CYS A 404 -13.17 19.26 11.20
N ASP A 405 -12.86 20.50 11.57
CA ASP A 405 -13.84 21.49 11.98
C ASP A 405 -13.94 22.57 10.91
N ILE A 406 -15.17 22.96 10.60
CA ILE A 406 -15.45 24.14 9.80
C ILE A 406 -15.68 25.29 10.78
N LEU A 407 -14.89 26.35 10.68
CA LEU A 407 -15.07 27.51 11.56
C LEU A 407 -16.47 28.12 11.33
N PRO A 408 -17.18 28.49 12.42
CA PRO A 408 -18.54 29.01 12.32
C PRO A 408 -18.57 30.34 11.56
N SER A 409 -19.64 30.52 10.79
CA SER A 409 -19.92 31.69 9.95
C SER A 409 -18.89 31.92 8.83
N PHE A 410 -19.29 31.60 7.60
CA PHE A 410 -18.58 31.99 6.39
C PHE A 410 -19.54 32.65 5.40
N SER A 411 -19.00 33.58 4.62
CA SER A 411 -19.69 34.14 3.44
C SER A 411 -18.88 33.82 2.20
N LYS A 412 -17.75 34.51 1.99
CA LYS A 412 -16.89 34.30 0.81
C LYS A 412 -15.74 33.32 1.02
N LEU A 413 -15.30 33.14 2.27
CA LEU A 413 -14.17 32.30 2.66
C LEU A 413 -14.61 31.32 3.74
N MET A 414 -14.53 30.03 3.45
CA MET A 414 -14.68 28.96 4.43
C MET A 414 -13.31 28.55 4.97
N VAL A 415 -13.20 28.38 6.28
CA VAL A 415 -11.97 27.93 6.93
C VAL A 415 -12.19 26.57 7.56
N ILE A 416 -11.32 25.63 7.22
CA ILE A 416 -11.35 24.23 7.68
C ILE A 416 -10.07 23.97 8.48
N ASN A 417 -10.20 23.39 9.66
CA ASN A 417 -9.07 22.95 10.48
C ASN A 417 -9.04 21.43 10.54
N ILE A 418 -8.01 20.79 9.99
CA ILE A 418 -7.79 19.35 10.08
C ILE A 418 -6.98 19.04 11.34
N ARG A 419 -7.48 18.11 12.15
CA ARG A 419 -6.91 17.70 13.43
C ARG A 419 -7.07 16.21 13.68
N GLN A 420 -6.42 15.71 14.73
CA GLN A 420 -6.75 14.38 15.24
C GLN A 420 -8.21 14.32 15.72
N CYS A 421 -8.87 13.19 15.47
CA CYS A 421 -10.22 12.95 15.96
C CYS A 421 -10.23 12.83 17.48
N GLY A 422 -11.28 13.36 18.11
CA GLY A 422 -11.57 13.09 19.52
C GLY A 422 -12.01 11.65 19.74
N VAL A 423 -11.99 11.20 20.99
CA VAL A 423 -12.39 9.83 21.38
C VAL A 423 -13.82 9.50 20.93
N ASP A 424 -14.74 10.45 21.07
CA ASP A 424 -16.15 10.26 20.74
C ASP A 424 -16.44 10.33 19.23
N GLU A 425 -15.58 10.99 18.44
CA GLU A 425 -15.71 11.09 16.98
C GLU A 425 -15.27 9.80 16.26
N LEU A 426 -14.53 8.94 16.97
CA LEU A 426 -14.10 7.62 16.48
C LEU A 426 -15.19 6.54 16.67
N SER A 427 -16.27 6.84 17.40
CA SER A 427 -17.20 5.86 17.99
C SER A 427 -18.57 5.75 17.29
N THR A 428 -18.59 5.64 15.96
CA THR A 428 -19.84 5.26 15.25
C THR A 428 -19.85 3.83 14.69
N GLY A 429 -18.82 3.01 14.99
CA GLY A 429 -18.76 1.59 14.61
C GLY A 429 -18.77 0.58 15.76
N GLU A 430 -18.26 0.93 16.94
CA GLU A 430 -18.07 -0.04 18.03
C GLU A 430 -19.26 -0.13 18.99
N THR A 431 -20.01 0.96 19.18
CA THR A 431 -21.10 1.02 20.17
C THR A 431 -22.29 0.15 19.79
N PHE A 432 -22.52 -0.10 18.49
CA PHE A 432 -23.62 -0.96 18.02
C PHE A 432 -23.34 -2.45 18.21
N LEU A 433 -22.06 -2.86 18.19
CA LEU A 433 -21.64 -4.24 18.49
C LEU A 433 -21.64 -4.52 20.00
N PHE A 434 -21.30 -3.51 20.82
CA PHE A 434 -21.37 -3.64 22.28
C PHE A 434 -22.82 -3.83 22.79
N LEU A 435 -23.79 -3.11 22.22
CA LEU A 435 -25.21 -3.26 22.56
C LEU A 435 -25.76 -4.65 22.21
N LEU A 436 -25.30 -5.27 21.12
CA LEU A 436 -25.65 -6.64 20.77
C LEU A 436 -25.00 -7.68 21.70
N SER A 437 -23.79 -7.41 22.20
CA SER A 437 -23.14 -8.27 23.20
C SER A 437 -23.82 -8.19 24.58
N ALA A 438 -24.37 -7.03 24.95
CA ALA A 438 -25.09 -6.85 26.22
C ALA A 438 -26.44 -7.58 26.25
N ILE A 439 -27.04 -7.89 25.09
CA ILE A 439 -28.30 -8.64 24.99
C ILE A 439 -28.08 -10.16 25.05
N LYS A 440 -26.84 -10.64 24.87
CA LYS A 440 -26.49 -12.06 25.04
C LYS A 440 -25.45 -12.21 26.13
N GLY A 441 -25.92 -12.33 27.37
CA GLY A 441 -25.11 -12.53 28.56
C GLY A 441 -24.18 -13.74 28.47
N PHE A 442 -22.97 -13.53 27.96
CA PHE A 442 -21.85 -14.46 28.10
C PHE A 442 -20.70 -13.76 28.80
N SER A 443 -20.38 -14.31 29.97
CA SER A 443 -19.29 -13.95 30.85
C SER A 443 -17.97 -14.56 30.36
N ALA A 444 -16.90 -13.77 30.53
CA ALA A 444 -15.49 -14.15 30.65
C ALA A 444 -14.67 -14.42 29.37
N SER A 445 -13.84 -13.40 29.07
CA SER A 445 -12.37 -13.50 29.03
C SER A 445 -11.71 -14.22 27.84
N PHE A 446 -11.42 -13.48 26.77
CA PHE A 446 -10.10 -13.52 26.10
C PHE A 446 -9.91 -12.24 25.27
N GLN A 447 -9.06 -11.35 25.77
CA GLN A 447 -8.73 -10.08 25.16
C GLN A 447 -7.54 -10.31 24.23
N LEU A 448 -7.81 -10.58 22.95
CA LEU A 448 -6.80 -10.52 21.89
C LEU A 448 -6.83 -9.11 21.30
N PRO A 449 -5.68 -8.41 21.18
CA PRO A 449 -5.66 -7.09 20.58
C PRO A 449 -5.88 -7.22 19.07
N PHE A 450 -7.06 -6.81 18.61
CA PHE A 450 -7.32 -6.48 17.20
C PHE A 450 -6.52 -5.21 16.83
N THR A 451 -5.20 -5.34 16.75
CA THR A 451 -4.30 -4.29 16.28
C THR A 451 -3.46 -4.89 15.16
N SER A 452 -3.79 -4.52 13.92
CA SER A 452 -2.93 -4.50 12.70
C SER A 452 -3.75 -4.82 11.45
N LEU A 453 -4.68 -3.94 11.04
CA LEU A 453 -5.33 -4.10 9.73
C LEU A 453 -5.80 -2.76 9.14
N LYS A 454 -4.88 -2.02 8.51
CA LYS A 454 -5.12 -1.20 7.29
C LYS A 454 -3.86 -0.41 6.94
N MET A 455 -3.06 -0.95 6.03
CA MET A 455 -2.16 -0.15 5.20
C MET A 455 -2.40 -0.56 3.75
N MET A 456 -3.08 0.31 3.01
CA MET A 456 -3.23 0.20 1.57
C MET A 456 -1.93 0.72 0.94
N MET A 457 -1.30 -0.06 0.07
CA MET A 457 -0.28 0.43 -0.86
C MET A 457 -0.96 0.57 -2.21
N ASP A 458 -1.02 1.79 -2.75
CA ASP A 458 -1.47 2.03 -4.12
C ASP A 458 -0.25 1.91 -5.06
N CYS A 459 -0.24 0.88 -5.91
CA CYS A 459 0.90 0.53 -6.80
C CYS A 459 0.63 0.93 -8.25
N TRP A 460 1.54 1.70 -8.87
CA TRP A 460 1.63 1.83 -10.34
C TRP A 460 2.97 2.45 -10.82
N VAL A 461 3.83 1.75 -11.60
CA VAL A 461 4.61 2.23 -12.80
C VAL A 461 5.28 1.04 -13.55
N LYS A 462 5.58 1.18 -14.86
CA LYS A 462 6.54 0.42 -15.70
C LYS A 462 7.89 1.18 -15.83
N PRO A 463 9.04 0.54 -16.18
CA PRO A 463 10.38 1.06 -15.88
C PRO A 463 11.06 1.77 -17.07
N GLU A 464 11.79 2.84 -16.76
CA GLU A 464 13.04 3.20 -17.44
C GLU A 464 14.09 3.46 -16.35
N ALA A 465 15.18 2.69 -16.42
CA ALA A 465 16.49 2.84 -15.77
C ALA A 465 16.56 3.52 -14.39
N ILE A 466 17.01 2.80 -13.35
CA ILE A 466 18.08 3.23 -12.43
C ILE A 466 18.52 2.05 -11.55
N THR A 467 19.82 1.84 -11.56
CA THR A 467 20.59 0.76 -10.92
C THR A 467 21.02 1.15 -9.50
N TYR A 468 21.16 0.13 -8.64
CA TYR A 468 21.92 0.06 -7.37
C TYR A 468 21.69 1.13 -6.27
N LEU A 469 21.07 0.74 -5.15
CA LEU A 469 21.62 0.80 -3.77
C LEU A 469 20.53 0.55 -2.70
N GLY A 470 20.82 -0.35 -1.74
CA GLY A 470 20.50 -0.17 -0.31
C GLY A 470 19.07 -0.41 0.21
N LEU A 471 18.91 -1.44 1.05
CA LEU A 471 17.72 -1.93 1.75
C LEU A 471 17.17 -1.02 2.88
N GLY A 472 15.90 -1.22 3.28
CA GLY A 472 15.57 -1.25 4.73
C GLY A 472 14.40 -0.45 5.34
N LEU A 473 13.36 0.00 4.62
CA LEU A 473 12.38 0.95 5.21
C LEU A 473 10.91 0.52 5.39
N PHE A 474 10.47 -0.67 4.97
CA PHE A 474 9.03 -1.02 5.01
C PHE A 474 8.69 -2.45 5.47
N GLY A 475 9.55 -3.11 6.24
CA GLY A 475 9.28 -4.45 6.79
C GLY A 475 9.22 -5.60 5.77
N LEU A 476 9.03 -5.33 4.46
CA LEU A 476 9.13 -6.32 3.39
C LEU A 476 10.58 -6.75 3.19
N LYS A 477 10.84 -7.99 3.60
CA LYS A 477 12.13 -8.67 3.46
C LYS A 477 12.09 -9.50 2.18
N SER A 478 12.77 -9.01 1.14
CA SER A 478 13.04 -9.79 -0.08
C SER A 478 14.34 -10.55 0.15
N ILE A 479 14.33 -11.86 -0.10
CA ILE A 479 15.50 -12.72 0.11
C ILE A 479 15.76 -13.51 -1.16
N THR A 480 16.91 -13.23 -1.77
CA THR A 480 17.46 -14.01 -2.88
C THR A 480 18.28 -15.16 -2.31
N VAL A 481 17.94 -16.40 -2.66
CA VAL A 481 18.71 -17.59 -2.25
C VAL A 481 19.71 -17.92 -3.37
N GLU A 482 20.91 -17.34 -3.32
CA GLU A 482 21.97 -17.66 -4.28
C GLU A 482 22.74 -18.94 -3.88
N GLY A 483 23.07 -19.75 -4.89
CA GLY A 483 24.08 -20.80 -4.79
C GLY A 483 25.44 -20.27 -5.27
N THR A 484 26.42 -20.20 -4.36
CA THR A 484 27.86 -19.90 -4.52
C THR A 484 28.32 -18.42 -4.46
N PRO A 485 29.44 -18.10 -3.73
CA PRO A 485 29.90 -16.73 -3.54
C PRO A 485 30.95 -16.32 -4.59
N PRO A 486 31.00 -15.05 -5.05
CA PRO A 486 32.18 -14.53 -5.72
C PRO A 486 33.22 -14.05 -4.70
N LEU A 487 34.45 -14.51 -4.89
CA LEU A 487 35.68 -14.04 -4.26
C LEU A 487 35.97 -12.57 -4.68
N GLN A 488 35.99 -11.63 -3.73
CA GLN A 488 36.84 -10.40 -3.66
C GLN A 488 36.18 -9.40 -2.70
N SER A 489 36.83 -8.68 -1.81
CA SER A 489 38.14 -8.76 -1.15
C SER A 489 38.10 -7.62 -0.13
N TYR A 490 38.60 -7.89 1.08
CA TYR A 490 39.03 -6.95 2.10
C TYR A 490 39.33 -5.52 1.60
N LEU A 491 38.62 -4.50 2.12
CA LEU A 491 39.15 -3.17 2.46
C LEU A 491 38.10 -2.33 3.22
N GLY A 492 38.39 -2.08 4.50
CA GLY A 492 38.42 -0.74 5.09
C GLY A 492 37.13 0.10 5.21
N GLN A 493 36.78 0.41 6.45
CA GLN A 493 35.89 1.49 6.88
C GLN A 493 36.06 2.81 6.09
N VAL A 494 34.97 3.39 5.58
CA VAL A 494 34.81 4.85 5.42
C VAL A 494 33.35 5.23 5.72
N LYS A 495 33.15 6.04 6.77
CA LYS A 495 31.93 6.83 7.01
C LYS A 495 31.75 7.85 5.89
N LEU A 496 30.57 7.92 5.27
CA LEU A 496 30.10 9.12 4.59
C LEU A 496 28.58 9.29 4.80
N TYR A 497 28.25 10.32 5.57
CA TYR A 497 26.95 11.00 5.57
C TYR A 497 26.66 11.50 4.15
N LEU A 498 25.44 11.29 3.64
CA LEU A 498 24.72 12.24 2.76
C LEU A 498 23.28 11.75 2.53
N SER A 499 22.36 12.72 2.57
CA SER A 499 20.91 12.58 2.55
C SER A 499 20.32 12.22 1.18
N SER A 500 19.04 11.81 1.20
CA SER A 500 18.04 11.76 0.11
C SER A 500 18.04 10.52 -0.78
N VAL A 501 16.92 9.93 -1.26
CA VAL A 501 15.46 9.99 -1.03
C VAL A 501 14.93 8.64 -1.57
N ALA A 502 13.93 8.03 -0.91
CA ALA A 502 13.55 6.62 -1.08
C ALA A 502 12.46 6.35 -2.13
N THR A 503 12.69 5.32 -2.97
CA THR A 503 11.69 4.72 -3.88
C THR A 503 11.90 3.20 -3.89
N ALA A 504 10.96 2.40 -3.38
CA ALA A 504 10.71 0.99 -3.77
C ALA A 504 9.88 0.25 -2.70
N LYS A 505 8.89 -0.55 -3.16
CA LYS A 505 8.56 -1.93 -2.70
C LYS A 505 7.13 -2.42 -2.87
N ALA A 506 6.25 -1.67 -3.53
CA ALA A 506 4.90 -2.17 -3.88
C ALA A 506 4.75 -2.63 -5.34
N LEU A 507 5.73 -2.34 -6.20
CA LEU A 507 5.70 -2.65 -7.64
C LEU A 507 6.00 -4.13 -8.01
N PHE A 508 6.36 -4.97 -7.04
CA PHE A 508 7.07 -6.23 -7.29
C PHE A 508 6.21 -7.42 -7.76
N PHE A 509 4.87 -7.32 -7.75
CA PHE A 509 4.02 -8.51 -7.97
C PHE A 509 3.54 -8.70 -9.42
N VAL A 510 3.37 -7.61 -10.18
CA VAL A 510 2.68 -7.64 -11.48
C VAL A 510 3.63 -7.92 -12.65
N HIS A 511 4.96 -7.89 -12.44
CA HIS A 511 5.95 -8.18 -13.49
C HIS A 511 6.43 -9.64 -13.54
N SER A 512 6.07 -10.50 -12.56
CA SER A 512 6.44 -11.95 -12.53
C SER A 512 5.88 -12.74 -13.70
N ILE A 513 5.08 -12.08 -14.53
CA ILE A 513 4.25 -12.68 -15.55
C ILE A 513 4.68 -12.35 -16.97
N LYS A 514 5.84 -11.72 -17.09
CA LYS A 514 6.45 -11.40 -18.39
C LYS A 514 7.14 -12.60 -19.03
N GLU A 515 7.44 -13.68 -18.30
CA GLU A 515 8.15 -14.86 -18.83
C GLU A 515 7.34 -16.15 -18.84
N PHE A 516 6.03 -16.05 -18.62
CA PHE A 516 5.12 -17.19 -18.70
C PHE A 516 4.82 -17.69 -20.12
N GLU A 517 5.45 -17.13 -21.15
CA GLU A 517 5.09 -17.40 -22.55
C GLU A 517 6.26 -17.74 -23.48
N ASP A 518 7.53 -17.56 -23.06
CA ASP A 518 8.67 -17.96 -23.90
C ASP A 518 9.12 -19.43 -23.69
N ARG A 519 8.31 -20.27 -23.01
CA ARG A 519 8.55 -21.74 -22.89
C ARG A 519 7.29 -22.62 -22.95
#